data_AF-A0A956CQ52-F1
#
_entry.id   AF-A0A956CQ52-F1
#
_cell.length_a   1.000
_cell.length_b   1.000
_cell.length_c   1.000
_cell.angle_alpha   90.00
_cell.angle_beta   90.00
_cell.angle_gamma   90.00
#
_symmetry.space_group_name_H-M   'P 1'
#
loop_
_entity.id
_entity.type
_entity.pdbx_description
1 polymer ?
#
loop_
_entity_poly.entity_id
_entity_poly.type
_entity_poly.pdbx_seq_one_letter_code
_entity_poly.pdbx_strand_id
1 'polypeptide(L)'
;MSEGTAEVEVEVAAPRSEARPRAGMGWWWLVPVLGLLELALHFLILSHVPGRDAWARAAAKVNKDWQPGDLVVSAPGWTDPLLRRGFGENLRLGDAGRASLEGYRRIWELSIRGARADETRGLVPELDMEVGGIRVRRYAHKTGTPLANLVDLLPTATVTRFDKQGREVACDLVRRTPEGGGLGEGPMKPAARFECDPRRRWLWVGATVIEDLHYAPRACIWQRVQGKDPVRVRIDDVPLGDRLALGAGLYHRHERGGKGTPIHFKVTVGDAAPSKFKHRDGEGWRNYDVAVPAELRGKRAPVTVDVWAKGAKDRGFCWSALSIAR
;
A
#
# COMPACT_ATOMS: atom_id res chain seq x y z
N MET A 1 -18.14 -2.30 -109.87
CA MET A 1 -19.35 -2.65 -109.10
C MET A 1 -19.23 -1.98 -107.75
N SER A 2 -20.23 -1.15 -107.45
CA SER A 2 -20.28 -0.20 -106.35
C SER A 2 -20.78 -0.90 -105.08
N GLU A 3 -19.99 -0.91 -104.02
CA GLU A 3 -20.47 -1.15 -102.66
C GLU A 3 -20.01 0.02 -101.79
N GLY A 4 -20.99 0.82 -101.37
CA GLY A 4 -20.81 2.00 -100.54
C GLY A 4 -20.54 1.61 -99.09
N THR A 5 -19.49 2.17 -98.54
CA THR A 5 -19.15 2.11 -97.12
C THR A 5 -19.86 3.27 -96.41
N ALA A 6 -20.74 2.93 -95.48
CA ALA A 6 -21.42 3.88 -94.62
C ALA A 6 -20.45 4.38 -93.53
N GLU A 7 -20.30 5.70 -93.43
CA GLU A 7 -19.63 6.39 -92.32
C GLU A 7 -20.45 6.20 -91.03
N VAL A 8 -19.79 5.69 -89.98
CA VAL A 8 -20.32 5.68 -88.61
C VAL A 8 -19.68 6.87 -87.89
N GLU A 9 -20.48 7.91 -87.67
CA GLU A 9 -20.13 9.09 -86.90
C GLU A 9 -20.10 8.71 -85.41
N VAL A 10 -18.91 8.68 -84.81
CA VAL A 10 -18.74 8.43 -83.37
C VAL A 10 -18.86 9.76 -82.63
N GLU A 11 -20.02 9.99 -82.04
CA GLU A 11 -20.30 11.15 -81.18
C GLU A 11 -19.45 11.06 -79.90
N VAL A 12 -18.40 11.89 -79.81
CA VAL A 12 -17.54 12.01 -78.63
C VAL A 12 -18.29 12.82 -77.56
N ALA A 13 -18.92 12.13 -76.62
CA ALA A 13 -19.59 12.74 -75.48
C ALA A 13 -18.59 13.52 -74.60
N ALA A 14 -18.88 14.80 -74.38
CA ALA A 14 -18.09 15.68 -73.52
C ALA A 14 -18.05 15.17 -72.06
N PRO A 15 -16.93 15.38 -71.33
CA PRO A 15 -16.82 14.95 -69.94
C PRO A 15 -17.82 15.70 -69.05
N ARG A 16 -18.72 14.94 -68.39
CA ARG A 16 -19.63 15.47 -67.36
C ARG A 16 -18.79 16.03 -66.21
N SER A 17 -18.89 17.34 -65.98
CA SER A 17 -18.32 17.97 -64.79
C SER A 17 -19.09 17.49 -63.55
N GLU A 18 -18.53 16.54 -62.80
CA GLU A 18 -19.04 16.19 -61.48
C GLU A 18 -18.85 17.38 -60.54
N ALA A 19 -19.93 18.12 -60.30
CA ALA A 19 -19.96 19.15 -59.27
C ALA A 19 -19.70 18.48 -57.92
N ARG A 20 -18.48 18.63 -57.38
CA ARG A 20 -18.16 18.22 -56.01
C ARG A 20 -19.16 18.93 -55.08
N PRO A 21 -19.97 18.20 -54.30
CA PRO A 21 -20.82 18.84 -53.32
C PRO A 21 -19.92 19.65 -52.39
N ARG A 22 -20.19 20.96 -52.30
CA ARG A 22 -19.64 21.83 -51.26
C ARG A 22 -20.16 21.30 -49.93
N ALA A 23 -19.46 20.32 -49.36
CA ALA A 23 -19.70 19.84 -48.02
C ALA A 23 -19.64 21.05 -47.09
N GLY A 24 -20.79 21.36 -46.50
CA GLY A 24 -21.11 22.66 -45.93
C GLY A 24 -20.17 23.10 -44.83
N MET A 25 -19.92 24.40 -44.84
CA MET A 25 -19.12 25.23 -43.93
C MET A 25 -19.53 25.16 -42.44
N GLY A 26 -20.49 24.32 -42.06
CA GLY A 26 -21.05 24.23 -40.70
C GLY A 26 -20.26 23.36 -39.71
N TRP A 27 -19.43 22.43 -40.19
CA TRP A 27 -18.65 21.54 -39.30
C TRP A 27 -17.59 22.30 -38.47
N TRP A 28 -17.06 23.42 -39.01
CA TRP A 28 -16.04 24.22 -38.33
C TRP A 28 -16.53 24.83 -37.00
N TRP A 29 -17.83 25.03 -36.83
CA TRP A 29 -18.41 25.52 -35.57
C TRP A 29 -18.64 24.43 -34.52
N LEU A 30 -18.64 23.14 -34.91
CA LEU A 30 -18.81 22.05 -33.95
C LEU A 30 -17.64 21.97 -32.97
N VAL A 31 -16.42 22.21 -33.44
CA VAL A 31 -15.21 22.17 -32.61
C VAL A 31 -15.24 23.22 -31.49
N PRO A 32 -15.46 24.53 -31.73
CA PRO A 32 -15.53 25.52 -30.65
C PRO A 32 -16.73 25.30 -29.72
N VAL A 33 -17.88 24.84 -30.24
CA VAL A 33 -19.04 24.51 -29.39
C VAL A 33 -18.73 23.34 -28.45
N LEU A 34 -18.11 22.27 -28.97
CA LEU A 34 -17.67 21.14 -28.14
C LEU A 34 -16.62 21.58 -27.11
N GLY A 35 -15.70 22.47 -27.48
CA GLY A 35 -14.71 23.03 -26.55
C GLY A 35 -15.35 23.85 -25.42
N LEU A 36 -16.35 24.69 -25.73
CA LEU A 36 -17.09 25.45 -24.72
C LEU A 36 -17.92 24.52 -23.81
N LEU A 37 -18.54 23.49 -24.38
CA LEU A 37 -19.28 22.48 -23.63
C LEU A 37 -18.35 21.73 -22.68
N GLU A 38 -17.20 21.25 -23.16
CA GLU A 38 -16.19 20.58 -22.34
C GLU A 38 -15.68 21.49 -21.23
N LEU A 39 -15.43 22.78 -21.51
CA LEU A 39 -15.01 23.74 -20.50
C LEU A 39 -16.09 23.94 -19.42
N ALA A 40 -17.36 24.08 -19.82
CA ALA A 40 -18.47 24.22 -18.87
C ALA A 40 -18.64 22.96 -18.00
N LEU A 41 -18.55 21.77 -18.60
CA LEU A 41 -18.54 20.49 -17.88
C LEU A 41 -17.34 20.38 -16.95
N HIS A 42 -16.16 20.83 -17.38
CA HIS A 42 -14.96 20.83 -16.56
C HIS A 42 -15.13 21.73 -15.31
N PHE A 43 -15.66 22.95 -15.48
CA PHE A 43 -15.97 23.83 -14.35
C PHE A 43 -17.03 23.23 -13.42
N LEU A 44 -18.06 22.59 -13.96
CA LEU A 44 -19.07 21.88 -13.17
C LEU A 44 -18.43 20.72 -12.38
N ILE A 45 -17.52 19.95 -12.98
CA ILE A 45 -16.81 18.87 -12.30
C ILE A 45 -15.93 19.42 -11.18
N LEU A 46 -15.19 20.49 -11.44
CA LEU A 46 -14.28 21.12 -10.48
C LEU A 46 -15.03 21.77 -9.31
N SER A 47 -16.20 22.37 -9.53
CA SER A 47 -16.99 22.99 -8.46
C SER A 47 -17.50 21.98 -7.43
N HIS A 48 -17.60 20.69 -7.81
CA HIS A 48 -17.98 19.59 -6.93
C HIS A 48 -16.78 18.88 -6.27
N VAL A 49 -15.55 19.34 -6.50
CA VAL A 49 -14.36 18.80 -5.82
C VAL A 49 -14.11 19.59 -4.53
N PRO A 50 -14.16 18.93 -3.35
CA PRO A 50 -13.84 19.61 -2.11
C PRO A 50 -12.42 20.18 -2.12
N GLY A 51 -12.32 21.49 -1.92
CA GLY A 51 -11.05 22.20 -1.81
C GLY A 51 -10.29 21.86 -0.52
N ARG A 52 -9.04 22.36 -0.41
CA ARG A 52 -8.17 22.10 0.75
C ARG A 52 -8.80 22.50 2.08
N ASP A 53 -9.54 23.61 2.11
CA ASP A 53 -10.19 24.09 3.33
C ASP A 53 -11.32 23.16 3.79
N ALA A 54 -12.00 22.49 2.85
CA ALA A 54 -13.02 21.50 3.21
C ALA A 54 -12.38 20.31 3.92
N TRP A 55 -11.25 19.80 3.42
CA TRP A 55 -10.48 18.74 4.07
C TRP A 55 -9.97 19.15 5.44
N ALA A 56 -9.45 20.38 5.59
CA ALA A 56 -9.02 20.90 6.88
C ALA A 56 -10.19 20.98 7.89
N ARG A 57 -11.38 21.43 7.47
CA ARG A 57 -12.59 21.47 8.32
C ARG A 57 -13.07 20.06 8.69
N ALA A 58 -13.07 19.13 7.75
CA ALA A 58 -13.44 17.73 8.00
C ALA A 58 -12.47 17.08 9.00
N ALA A 59 -11.16 17.26 8.81
CA ALA A 59 -10.14 16.79 9.74
C ALA A 59 -10.30 17.43 11.13
N ALA A 60 -10.53 18.74 11.20
CA ALA A 60 -10.79 19.43 12.47
C ALA A 60 -12.04 18.88 13.20
N LYS A 61 -13.07 18.47 12.45
CA LYS A 61 -14.26 17.84 13.04
C LYS A 61 -13.95 16.47 13.62
N VAL A 62 -13.16 15.65 12.92
CA VAL A 62 -12.72 14.33 13.42
C VAL A 62 -11.80 14.48 14.62
N ASN A 63 -10.83 15.41 14.55
CA ASN A 63 -9.86 15.66 15.62
C ASN A 63 -10.50 16.02 16.96
N LYS A 64 -11.71 16.61 16.97
CA LYS A 64 -12.45 16.90 18.21
C LYS A 64 -12.88 15.64 18.97
N ASP A 65 -13.14 14.55 18.25
CA ASP A 65 -13.63 13.28 18.80
C ASP A 65 -12.59 12.16 18.71
N TRP A 66 -11.36 12.50 18.31
CA TRP A 66 -10.25 11.57 18.10
C TRP A 66 -9.80 10.94 19.42
N GLN A 67 -9.57 9.64 19.39
CA GLN A 67 -9.07 8.89 20.55
C GLN A 67 -7.85 8.04 20.15
N PRO A 68 -6.96 7.71 21.11
CA PRO A 68 -5.94 6.70 20.89
C PRO A 68 -6.57 5.38 20.43
N GLY A 69 -6.06 4.81 19.33
CA GLY A 69 -6.62 3.60 18.71
C GLY A 69 -7.71 3.86 17.67
N ASP A 70 -7.96 5.12 17.30
CA ASP A 70 -8.72 5.46 16.11
C ASP A 70 -7.87 5.31 14.86
N LEU A 71 -8.49 4.82 13.79
CA LEU A 71 -7.97 4.86 12.44
C LEU A 71 -8.70 5.92 11.63
N VAL A 72 -8.00 6.61 10.73
CA VAL A 72 -8.63 7.39 9.68
C VAL A 72 -8.25 6.84 8.31
N VAL A 73 -9.24 6.74 7.43
CA VAL A 73 -9.11 6.30 6.04
C VAL A 73 -9.81 7.28 5.11
N SER A 74 -9.32 7.38 3.88
CA SER A 74 -9.90 8.23 2.84
C SER A 74 -10.50 7.40 1.71
N ALA A 75 -11.63 7.84 1.15
CA ALA A 75 -12.24 7.22 -0.01
C ALA A 75 -12.62 8.26 -1.08
N PRO A 76 -12.15 8.13 -2.34
CA PRO A 76 -11.25 7.10 -2.85
C PRO A 76 -9.82 7.24 -2.31
N GLY A 77 -9.05 6.15 -2.29
CA GLY A 77 -7.73 6.07 -1.64
C GLY A 77 -6.70 7.10 -2.14
N TRP A 78 -6.83 7.62 -3.37
CA TRP A 78 -5.95 8.68 -3.87
C TRP A 78 -6.11 10.03 -3.15
N THR A 79 -7.17 10.22 -2.37
CA THR A 79 -7.38 11.43 -1.55
C THR A 79 -6.56 11.42 -0.24
N ASP A 80 -5.91 10.31 0.08
CA ASP A 80 -5.18 10.12 1.33
C ASP A 80 -4.11 11.22 1.60
N PRO A 81 -3.33 11.73 0.62
CA PRO A 81 -2.42 12.85 0.88
C PRO A 81 -3.11 14.13 1.38
N LEU A 82 -4.35 14.40 0.94
CA LEU A 82 -5.14 15.53 1.44
C LEU A 82 -5.57 15.30 2.88
N LEU A 83 -5.94 14.06 3.20
CA LEU A 83 -6.27 13.63 4.55
C LEU A 83 -5.07 13.77 5.49
N ARG A 84 -3.91 13.20 5.15
CA ARG A 84 -2.70 13.30 6.01
C ARG A 84 -2.30 14.75 6.29
N ARG A 85 -2.42 15.62 5.27
CA ARG A 85 -2.16 17.05 5.43
C ARG A 85 -3.10 17.73 6.44
N GLY A 86 -4.37 17.32 6.46
CA GLY A 86 -5.37 17.87 7.39
C GLY A 86 -5.22 17.36 8.83
N PHE A 87 -4.77 16.11 9.00
CA PHE A 87 -4.60 15.50 10.33
C PHE A 87 -3.26 15.85 10.98
N GLY A 88 -2.22 16.15 10.20
CA GLY A 88 -0.92 16.61 10.72
C GLY A 88 -0.34 15.60 11.73
N GLU A 89 0.01 16.10 12.92
CA GLU A 89 0.66 15.31 13.97
C GLU A 89 -0.23 14.22 14.59
N ASN A 90 -1.56 14.29 14.42
CA ASN A 90 -2.47 13.26 14.93
C ASN A 90 -2.35 11.93 14.19
N LEU A 91 -1.81 11.95 12.96
CA LEU A 91 -1.60 10.75 12.16
C LEU A 91 -0.14 10.31 12.27
N ARG A 92 0.13 9.27 13.07
CA ARG A 92 1.49 8.75 13.21
C ARG A 92 1.87 8.01 11.93
N LEU A 93 3.18 7.87 11.70
CA LEU A 93 3.69 7.14 10.54
C LEU A 93 3.17 5.69 10.49
N GLY A 94 3.03 5.04 11.65
CA GLY A 94 2.45 3.70 11.78
C GLY A 94 0.98 3.63 11.36
N ASP A 95 0.21 4.70 11.58
CA ASP A 95 -1.21 4.77 11.21
C ASP A 95 -1.36 5.04 9.70
N ALA A 96 -0.56 5.98 9.19
CA ALA A 96 -0.49 6.30 7.76
C ALA A 96 -0.01 5.12 6.92
N GLY A 97 0.89 4.30 7.46
CA GLY A 97 1.41 3.08 6.84
C GLY A 97 0.85 1.81 7.47
N ARG A 98 -0.37 1.79 8.02
CA ARG A 98 -0.84 0.63 8.81
C ARG A 98 -0.64 -0.71 8.08
N ALA A 99 -0.04 -1.65 8.79
CA ALA A 99 0.13 -3.02 8.33
C ALA A 99 -1.16 -3.85 8.47
N SER A 100 -2.01 -3.52 9.44
CA SER A 100 -3.23 -4.26 9.74
C SER A 100 -4.29 -3.30 10.29
N LEU A 101 -5.56 -3.74 10.27
CA LEU A 101 -6.65 -3.06 10.96
C LEU A 101 -6.84 -3.56 12.41
N GLU A 102 -6.16 -4.66 12.74
CA GLU A 102 -6.14 -5.25 14.08
C GLU A 102 -5.51 -4.24 15.03
N GLY A 103 -6.23 -3.85 16.09
CA GLY A 103 -5.76 -2.84 17.04
C GLY A 103 -6.42 -1.47 16.89
N TYR A 104 -7.20 -1.23 15.81
CA TYR A 104 -8.04 -0.06 15.71
C TYR A 104 -9.47 -0.39 16.11
N ARG A 105 -9.97 0.31 17.13
CA ARG A 105 -11.32 0.10 17.68
C ARG A 105 -12.39 0.93 16.97
N ARG A 106 -12.00 2.03 16.35
CA ARG A 106 -12.88 2.88 15.55
C ARG A 106 -12.20 3.27 14.26
N ILE A 107 -12.99 3.35 13.19
CA ILE A 107 -12.52 3.78 11.88
C ILE A 107 -13.31 5.03 11.50
N TRP A 108 -12.59 6.09 11.17
CA TRP A 108 -13.12 7.30 10.55
C TRP A 108 -12.89 7.22 9.05
N GLU A 109 -13.95 7.32 8.26
CA GLU A 109 -13.87 7.42 6.80
C GLU A 109 -14.20 8.84 6.37
N LEU A 110 -13.31 9.45 5.59
CA LEU A 110 -13.58 10.70 4.87
C LEU A 110 -13.72 10.36 3.41
N SER A 111 -14.93 10.54 2.87
CA SER A 111 -15.28 10.13 1.52
C SER A 111 -15.81 11.26 0.66
N ILE A 112 -15.54 11.21 -0.64
CA ILE A 112 -16.11 12.12 -1.64
C ILE A 112 -16.76 11.30 -2.76
N ARG A 113 -17.70 11.90 -3.50
CA ARG A 113 -18.33 11.30 -4.69
C ARG A 113 -18.93 9.90 -4.45
N GLY A 114 -19.45 9.67 -3.24
CA GLY A 114 -20.05 8.39 -2.85
C GLY A 114 -19.07 7.22 -2.73
N ALA A 115 -17.75 7.46 -2.80
CA ALA A 115 -16.76 6.42 -2.66
C ALA A 115 -16.79 5.78 -1.25
N ARG A 116 -16.27 4.55 -1.16
CA ARG A 116 -16.19 3.77 0.07
C ARG A 116 -14.80 3.16 0.23
N ALA A 117 -14.25 3.22 1.44
CA ALA A 117 -12.98 2.60 1.77
C ALA A 117 -13.16 1.08 1.92
N ASP A 118 -12.15 0.30 1.55
CA ASP A 118 -12.21 -1.18 1.67
C ASP A 118 -12.36 -1.62 3.12
N GLU A 119 -11.74 -0.88 4.03
CA GLU A 119 -11.72 -1.10 5.48
C GLU A 119 -13.10 -0.99 6.13
N THR A 120 -14.04 -0.30 5.49
CA THR A 120 -15.37 -0.01 6.05
C THR A 120 -16.49 -0.68 5.27
N ARG A 121 -16.17 -1.48 4.23
CA ARG A 121 -17.19 -2.22 3.46
C ARG A 121 -17.91 -3.21 4.37
N GLY A 122 -19.24 -3.21 4.29
CA GLY A 122 -20.08 -4.06 5.14
C GLY A 122 -20.26 -3.56 6.59
N LEU A 123 -19.57 -2.50 7.00
CA LEU A 123 -19.80 -1.87 8.30
C LEU A 123 -20.90 -0.82 8.23
N VAL A 124 -21.72 -0.74 9.28
CA VAL A 124 -22.75 0.28 9.45
C VAL A 124 -22.16 1.47 10.21
N PRO A 125 -22.27 2.71 9.69
CA PRO A 125 -21.74 3.87 10.40
C PRO A 125 -22.57 4.18 11.64
N GLU A 126 -21.89 4.45 12.77
CA GLU A 126 -22.51 5.00 13.99
C GLU A 126 -22.74 6.50 13.88
N LEU A 127 -21.97 7.14 13.00
CA LEU A 127 -22.03 8.56 12.71
C LEU A 127 -21.85 8.73 11.21
N ASP A 128 -22.68 9.59 10.61
CA ASP A 128 -22.59 9.96 9.20
C ASP A 128 -22.99 11.43 9.06
N MET A 129 -22.05 12.26 8.58
CA MET A 129 -22.28 13.70 8.38
C MET A 129 -21.55 14.19 7.12
N GLU A 130 -21.91 15.38 6.66
CA GLU A 130 -21.23 16.04 5.55
C GLU A 130 -20.56 17.34 5.98
N VAL A 131 -19.33 17.56 5.53
CA VAL A 131 -18.53 18.76 5.77
C VAL A 131 -17.95 19.25 4.45
N GLY A 132 -18.58 20.25 3.83
CA GLY A 132 -18.08 20.88 2.60
C GLY A 132 -17.91 19.89 1.44
N GLY A 133 -18.88 19.00 1.22
CA GLY A 133 -18.84 17.97 0.18
C GLY A 133 -18.01 16.73 0.53
N ILE A 134 -17.43 16.66 1.74
CA ILE A 134 -16.77 15.47 2.28
C ILE A 134 -17.70 14.80 3.26
N ARG A 135 -18.02 13.54 3.00
CA ARG A 135 -18.83 12.71 3.90
C ARG A 135 -17.93 12.04 4.93
N VAL A 136 -18.12 12.41 6.19
CA VAL A 136 -17.38 11.93 7.36
C VAL A 136 -18.22 10.87 8.06
N ARG A 137 -17.70 9.65 8.13
CA ARG A 137 -18.37 8.53 8.77
C ARG A 137 -17.50 7.92 9.86
N ARG A 138 -18.11 7.45 10.94
CA ARG A 138 -17.42 6.70 12.00
C ARG A 138 -18.03 5.31 12.14
N TYR A 139 -17.18 4.31 12.28
CA TYR A 139 -17.55 2.91 12.49
C TYR A 139 -16.93 2.40 13.78
N ALA A 140 -17.70 1.61 14.54
CA ALA A 140 -17.09 0.68 15.48
C ALA A 140 -16.41 -0.45 14.70
N HIS A 141 -15.21 -0.81 15.14
CA HIS A 141 -14.44 -1.91 14.60
C HIS A 141 -14.11 -2.88 15.74
N LYS A 142 -14.77 -4.04 15.74
CA LYS A 142 -14.63 -5.05 16.78
C LYS A 142 -13.32 -5.82 16.57
N THR A 143 -12.22 -5.24 17.02
CA THR A 143 -10.90 -5.89 17.11
C THR A 143 -10.49 -6.06 18.56
N GLY A 144 -9.47 -6.88 18.80
CA GLY A 144 -8.89 -6.99 20.12
C GLY A 144 -8.04 -5.78 20.51
N THR A 145 -7.62 -5.74 21.76
CA THR A 145 -6.75 -4.70 22.32
C THR A 145 -5.29 -4.98 21.98
N PRO A 146 -4.59 -4.06 21.30
CA PRO A 146 -3.17 -4.23 21.03
C PRO A 146 -2.36 -4.04 22.31
N LEU A 147 -1.55 -5.04 22.66
CA LEU A 147 -0.63 -5.01 23.81
C LEU A 147 0.77 -4.53 23.40
N ALA A 148 1.20 -4.87 22.19
CA ALA A 148 2.47 -4.41 21.63
C ALA A 148 2.47 -4.46 20.11
N ASN A 149 3.28 -3.57 19.52
CA ASN A 149 3.64 -3.58 18.13
C ASN A 149 5.13 -3.91 17.99
N LEU A 150 5.46 -5.00 17.29
CA LEU A 150 6.84 -5.47 17.18
C LEU A 150 7.72 -4.49 16.40
N VAL A 151 7.15 -3.63 15.54
CA VAL A 151 7.89 -2.54 14.88
C VAL A 151 8.50 -1.59 15.92
N ASP A 152 7.72 -1.26 16.96
CA ASP A 152 8.15 -0.34 18.02
C ASP A 152 9.17 -0.99 18.99
N LEU A 153 9.16 -2.33 19.08
CA LEU A 153 10.10 -3.11 19.87
C LEU A 153 11.39 -3.49 19.10
N LEU A 154 11.49 -3.19 17.81
CA LEU A 154 12.68 -3.50 17.02
C LEU A 154 14.00 -2.94 17.60
N PRO A 155 14.05 -1.74 18.23
CA PRO A 155 15.29 -1.24 18.83
C PRO A 155 15.86 -2.11 19.95
N THR A 156 15.04 -2.95 20.59
CA THR A 156 15.47 -3.89 21.63
C THR A 156 15.73 -5.30 21.09
N ALA A 157 15.67 -5.48 19.78
CA ALA A 157 15.83 -6.78 19.15
C ALA A 157 17.31 -7.21 19.09
N THR A 158 17.53 -8.51 19.13
CA THR A 158 18.78 -9.12 18.65
C THR A 158 18.56 -9.58 17.21
N VAL A 159 19.43 -9.16 16.31
CA VAL A 159 19.39 -9.56 14.90
C VAL A 159 20.62 -10.36 14.56
N THR A 160 20.44 -11.52 13.95
CA THR A 160 21.54 -12.41 13.56
C THR A 160 21.37 -12.93 12.15
N ARG A 161 22.47 -13.34 11.54
CA ARG A 161 22.51 -14.09 10.28
C ARG A 161 23.42 -15.29 10.46
N PHE A 162 23.34 -16.25 9.55
CA PHE A 162 24.27 -17.37 9.52
C PHE A 162 25.33 -17.16 8.43
N ASP A 163 26.60 -17.46 8.72
CA ASP A 163 27.66 -17.48 7.71
C ASP A 163 27.65 -18.78 6.88
N LYS A 164 28.58 -18.90 5.94
CA LYS A 164 28.68 -20.09 5.06
C LYS A 164 29.02 -21.38 5.82
N GLN A 165 29.56 -21.25 7.03
CA GLN A 165 29.90 -22.34 7.92
C GLN A 165 28.74 -22.69 8.87
N GLY A 166 27.59 -22.02 8.74
CA GLY A 166 26.43 -22.21 9.60
C GLY A 166 26.59 -21.59 10.99
N ARG A 167 27.58 -20.71 11.20
CA ARG A 167 27.75 -20.02 12.48
C ARG A 167 26.86 -18.80 12.52
N GLU A 168 26.25 -18.57 13.68
CA GLU A 168 25.47 -17.38 13.95
C GLU A 168 26.40 -16.16 14.10
N VAL A 169 26.07 -15.08 13.40
CA VAL A 169 26.80 -13.82 13.38
C VAL A 169 25.81 -12.71 13.67
N ALA A 170 26.06 -11.96 14.73
CA ALA A 170 25.26 -10.80 15.08
C ALA A 170 25.33 -9.71 14.00
N CYS A 171 24.21 -9.03 13.79
CA CYS A 171 24.15 -7.81 12.98
C CYS A 171 24.26 -6.60 13.91
N ASP A 172 25.10 -5.63 13.55
CA ASP A 172 25.36 -4.47 14.41
C ASP A 172 24.24 -3.44 14.25
N LEU A 173 23.68 -2.95 15.35
CA LEU A 173 22.81 -1.78 15.33
C LEU A 173 23.68 -0.54 15.08
N VAL A 174 23.51 0.07 13.91
CA VAL A 174 24.26 1.26 13.51
C VAL A 174 23.32 2.46 13.33
N ARG A 175 23.90 3.66 13.44
CA ARG A 175 23.26 4.92 13.06
C ARG A 175 24.00 5.54 11.89
N ARG A 176 23.33 5.73 10.77
CA ARG A 176 23.88 6.28 9.51
C ARG A 176 22.92 7.32 8.94
N THR A 177 23.35 8.05 7.91
CA THR A 177 22.42 8.89 7.13
C THR A 177 21.34 8.00 6.50
N PRO A 178 20.06 8.38 6.59
CA PRO A 178 18.99 7.73 5.84
C PRO A 178 19.28 7.78 4.33
N GLU A 179 18.95 6.72 3.60
CA GLU A 179 19.14 6.65 2.15
C GLU A 179 17.98 5.94 1.45
N GLY A 180 17.67 6.35 0.22
CA GLY A 180 16.58 5.80 -0.57
C GLY A 180 15.19 6.26 -0.10
N GLY A 181 14.16 5.51 -0.49
CA GLY A 181 12.77 5.91 -0.31
C GLY A 181 12.27 6.83 -1.42
N GLY A 182 10.95 6.98 -1.49
CA GLY A 182 10.27 7.64 -2.61
C GLY A 182 9.57 6.65 -3.54
N LEU A 183 8.63 7.16 -4.32
CA LEU A 183 7.83 6.37 -5.25
C LEU A 183 8.75 5.67 -6.23
N GLY A 184 8.76 4.34 -6.21
CA GLY A 184 9.62 3.63 -7.15
C GLY A 184 11.11 3.73 -6.84
N GLU A 185 11.55 3.94 -5.58
CA GLU A 185 12.98 3.94 -5.20
C GLU A 185 13.36 2.83 -4.20
N GLY A 186 12.40 1.98 -3.85
CA GLY A 186 12.59 0.92 -2.85
C GLY A 186 12.36 1.43 -1.42
N PRO A 187 12.59 0.57 -0.41
CA PRO A 187 12.42 0.97 0.98
C PRO A 187 13.40 2.07 1.36
N MET A 188 12.93 3.03 2.15
CA MET A 188 13.83 3.97 2.83
C MET A 188 14.69 3.18 3.81
N LYS A 189 16.02 3.28 3.72
CA LYS A 189 16.90 2.77 4.76
C LYS A 189 16.90 3.77 5.91
N PRO A 190 16.38 3.41 7.10
CA PRO A 190 16.30 4.34 8.22
C PRO A 190 17.70 4.64 8.77
N ALA A 191 17.81 5.72 9.54
CA ALA A 191 19.07 6.09 10.20
C ALA A 191 19.56 4.99 11.14
N ALA A 192 18.69 4.52 12.03
CA ALA A 192 18.95 3.40 12.93
C ALA A 192 18.51 2.09 12.28
N ARG A 193 19.44 1.16 12.09
CA ARG A 193 19.19 -0.16 11.48
C ARG A 193 20.27 -1.16 11.89
N PHE A 194 19.94 -2.43 11.84
CA PHE A 194 20.90 -3.51 11.97
C PHE A 194 21.59 -3.75 10.62
N GLU A 195 22.90 -3.57 10.53
CA GLU A 195 23.70 -3.91 9.36
C GLU A 195 24.34 -5.28 9.56
N CYS A 196 23.93 -6.26 8.74
CA CYS A 196 24.38 -7.64 8.93
C CYS A 196 25.70 -7.95 8.24
N ASP A 197 26.06 -7.21 7.18
CA ASP A 197 27.32 -7.38 6.49
C ASP A 197 27.73 -6.06 5.80
N PRO A 198 28.84 -5.41 6.24
CA PRO A 198 29.27 -4.13 5.68
C PRO A 198 29.65 -4.22 4.19
N ARG A 199 30.02 -5.41 3.69
CA ARG A 199 30.30 -5.64 2.27
C ARG A 199 29.03 -5.80 1.44
N ARG A 200 27.90 -6.15 2.09
CA ARG A 200 26.58 -6.27 1.48
C ARG A 200 25.65 -5.20 2.07
N ARG A 201 25.85 -3.93 1.69
CA ARG A 201 25.03 -2.77 2.15
C ARG A 201 23.51 -2.88 1.91
N TRP A 202 23.06 -3.88 1.16
CA TRP A 202 21.65 -4.21 0.96
C TRP A 202 21.10 -5.21 1.98
N LEU A 203 21.94 -5.83 2.82
CA LEU A 203 21.59 -6.81 3.84
C LEU A 203 21.50 -6.13 5.20
N TRP A 204 20.31 -5.63 5.51
CA TRP A 204 20.01 -4.91 6.74
C TRP A 204 18.62 -5.26 7.23
N VAL A 205 18.39 -5.01 8.53
CA VAL A 205 17.09 -5.10 9.18
C VAL A 205 16.75 -3.76 9.84
N GLY A 206 15.54 -3.26 9.65
CA GLY A 206 15.15 -1.95 10.20
C GLY A 206 13.69 -1.62 9.96
N ALA A 207 13.14 -0.70 10.76
CA ALA A 207 11.79 -0.18 10.56
C ALA A 207 11.76 0.76 9.35
N THR A 208 10.83 0.53 8.42
CA THR A 208 10.68 1.34 7.21
C THR A 208 9.23 1.38 6.75
N VAL A 209 8.95 2.12 5.68
CA VAL A 209 7.70 2.08 4.94
C VAL A 209 7.97 1.56 3.53
N ILE A 210 7.17 0.59 3.09
CA ILE A 210 7.17 0.11 1.71
C ILE A 210 5.83 0.37 1.04
N GLU A 211 5.83 0.31 -0.29
CA GLU A 211 4.63 0.27 -1.11
C GLU A 211 4.34 -1.19 -1.45
N ASP A 212 3.17 -1.69 -1.06
CA ASP A 212 2.73 -3.04 -1.44
C ASP A 212 2.27 -3.12 -2.91
N LEU A 213 1.83 -4.29 -3.35
CA LEU A 213 1.39 -4.52 -4.74
C LEU A 213 0.23 -3.62 -5.19
N HIS A 214 -0.52 -3.04 -4.25
CA HIS A 214 -1.60 -2.10 -4.49
C HIS A 214 -1.19 -0.64 -4.25
N TYR A 215 0.11 -0.37 -4.11
CA TYR A 215 0.68 0.94 -3.78
C TYR A 215 0.20 1.49 -2.43
N ALA A 216 -0.31 0.63 -1.54
CA ALA A 216 -0.63 1.04 -0.19
C ALA A 216 0.67 1.09 0.65
N PRO A 217 0.87 2.14 1.47
CA PRO A 217 2.02 2.24 2.35
C PRO A 217 1.91 1.23 3.50
N ARG A 218 3.01 0.54 3.80
CA ARG A 218 3.13 -0.43 4.90
C ARG A 218 4.35 -0.12 5.74
N ALA A 219 4.14 0.35 6.96
CA ALA A 219 5.10 0.52 8.04
C ALA A 219 5.37 -0.86 8.65
N CYS A 220 6.62 -1.28 8.54
CA CYS A 220 7.01 -2.65 8.84
C CYS A 220 8.50 -2.76 9.15
N ILE A 221 8.89 -3.92 9.67
CA ILE A 221 10.28 -4.35 9.79
C ILE A 221 10.69 -4.91 8.43
N TRP A 222 11.60 -4.22 7.76
CA TRP A 222 12.28 -4.73 6.60
C TRP A 222 13.34 -5.74 7.06
N GLN A 223 13.25 -6.97 6.56
CA GLN A 223 14.19 -8.04 6.87
C GLN A 223 14.66 -8.67 5.55
N ARG A 224 15.87 -8.29 5.13
CA ARG A 224 16.43 -8.80 3.87
C ARG A 224 16.89 -10.23 4.02
N VAL A 225 16.43 -11.10 3.13
CA VAL A 225 16.95 -12.46 3.07
C VAL A 225 18.37 -12.44 2.50
N GLN A 226 19.24 -13.27 3.04
CA GLN A 226 20.59 -13.44 2.52
C GLN A 226 20.73 -14.61 1.53
N GLY A 227 19.70 -15.44 1.42
CA GLY A 227 19.71 -16.69 0.68
C GLY A 227 19.04 -17.79 1.49
N LYS A 228 19.56 -19.02 1.37
CA LYS A 228 18.98 -20.22 2.00
C LYS A 228 19.07 -20.18 3.52
N ASP A 229 20.08 -19.52 4.04
CA ASP A 229 20.28 -19.35 5.47
C ASP A 229 19.43 -18.19 5.99
N PRO A 230 18.78 -18.34 7.16
CA PRO A 230 17.89 -17.31 7.66
C PRO A 230 18.65 -16.06 8.11
N VAL A 231 18.01 -14.91 7.94
CA VAL A 231 18.23 -13.77 8.82
C VAL A 231 17.19 -13.86 9.92
N ARG A 232 17.60 -13.68 11.17
CA ARG A 232 16.78 -13.84 12.37
C ARG A 232 16.59 -12.50 13.06
N VAL A 233 15.36 -12.22 13.47
CA VAL A 233 15.03 -11.13 14.39
C VAL A 233 14.43 -11.77 15.63
N ARG A 234 14.98 -11.46 16.80
CA ARG A 234 14.48 -11.93 18.09
C ARG A 234 14.23 -10.75 19.01
N ILE A 235 13.04 -10.69 19.61
CA ILE A 235 12.65 -9.69 20.60
C ILE A 235 12.31 -10.45 21.88
N ASP A 236 13.07 -10.26 22.95
CA ASP A 236 13.02 -11.14 24.13
C ASP A 236 11.81 -10.93 25.05
N ASP A 237 11.31 -9.70 25.12
CA ASP A 237 10.36 -9.28 26.16
C ASP A 237 9.06 -8.71 25.56
N VAL A 238 8.37 -9.51 24.75
CA VAL A 238 7.11 -9.12 24.09
C VAL A 238 5.92 -9.43 25.00
N PRO A 239 5.04 -8.47 25.34
CA PRO A 239 3.79 -8.78 26.02
C PRO A 239 2.83 -9.51 25.07
N LEU A 240 2.35 -10.67 25.48
CA LEU A 240 1.59 -11.60 24.65
C LEU A 240 0.11 -11.60 24.99
N GLY A 241 -0.72 -11.36 23.98
CA GLY A 241 -2.17 -11.54 24.05
C GLY A 241 -2.58 -12.95 23.65
N ASP A 242 -3.75 -13.09 23.04
CA ASP A 242 -4.28 -14.36 22.55
C ASP A 242 -3.64 -14.82 21.24
N ARG A 243 -3.19 -13.86 20.42
CA ARG A 243 -2.54 -14.11 19.13
C ARG A 243 -1.58 -12.98 18.76
N LEU A 244 -0.69 -13.26 17.81
CA LEU A 244 0.02 -12.23 17.05
C LEU A 244 -0.63 -12.10 15.68
N ALA A 245 -1.20 -10.93 15.40
CA ALA A 245 -1.71 -10.55 14.09
C ALA A 245 -0.52 -10.07 13.24
N LEU A 246 -0.03 -10.93 12.34
CA LEU A 246 1.13 -10.65 11.50
C LEU A 246 0.69 -10.24 10.10
N GLY A 247 1.13 -9.08 9.63
CA GLY A 247 1.01 -8.66 8.23
C GLY A 247 2.38 -8.75 7.57
N ALA A 248 2.46 -9.26 6.34
CA ALA A 248 3.70 -9.29 5.60
C ALA A 248 3.52 -9.24 4.08
N GLY A 249 4.54 -8.75 3.39
CA GLY A 249 4.58 -8.66 1.94
C GLY A 249 5.93 -8.21 1.41
N LEU A 250 5.98 -7.91 0.12
CA LEU A 250 7.16 -7.41 -0.56
C LEU A 250 6.91 -6.00 -1.08
N TYR A 251 8.01 -5.30 -1.35
CA TYR A 251 7.97 -4.06 -2.11
C TYR A 251 7.45 -4.32 -3.54
N HIS A 252 6.51 -3.50 -4.03
CA HIS A 252 5.79 -3.75 -5.28
C HIS A 252 6.67 -4.13 -6.49
N ARG A 253 7.85 -3.51 -6.67
CA ARG A 253 8.74 -3.84 -7.81
C ARG A 253 9.40 -5.21 -7.69
N HIS A 254 9.63 -5.66 -6.47
CA HIS A 254 10.17 -7.00 -6.23
C HIS A 254 9.12 -8.07 -6.54
N GLU A 255 7.84 -7.74 -6.39
CA GLU A 255 6.74 -8.71 -6.46
C GLU A 255 6.02 -8.72 -7.81
N ARG A 256 5.73 -7.55 -8.41
CA ARG A 256 4.86 -7.41 -9.59
C ARG A 256 5.27 -8.23 -10.81
N GLY A 257 6.53 -8.63 -10.89
CA GLY A 257 7.06 -9.39 -12.00
C GLY A 257 6.73 -10.89 -11.95
N GLY A 258 6.37 -11.45 -10.79
CA GLY A 258 6.06 -12.87 -10.64
C GLY A 258 7.25 -13.82 -10.86
N LYS A 259 8.49 -13.33 -10.76
CA LYS A 259 9.72 -14.06 -11.15
C LYS A 259 10.61 -14.46 -9.97
N GLY A 260 10.33 -13.94 -8.78
CA GLY A 260 11.14 -14.18 -7.59
C GLY A 260 10.88 -15.56 -6.98
N THR A 261 11.90 -16.09 -6.30
CA THR A 261 11.72 -17.30 -5.50
C THR A 261 10.82 -17.01 -4.29
N PRO A 262 9.98 -17.95 -3.83
CA PRO A 262 9.18 -17.76 -2.63
C PRO A 262 10.05 -17.40 -1.42
N ILE A 263 9.54 -16.49 -0.60
CA ILE A 263 10.11 -16.19 0.71
C ILE A 263 9.46 -17.13 1.72
N HIS A 264 10.30 -17.78 2.51
CA HIS A 264 9.89 -18.61 3.62
C HIS A 264 10.17 -17.84 4.90
N PHE A 265 9.23 -17.92 5.83
CA PHE A 265 9.44 -17.37 7.15
C PHE A 265 8.77 -18.24 8.19
N LYS A 266 9.28 -18.19 9.42
CA LYS A 266 8.66 -18.85 10.55
C LYS A 266 8.68 -17.92 11.76
N VAL A 267 7.64 -18.05 12.58
CA VAL A 267 7.47 -17.30 13.81
C VAL A 267 7.44 -18.27 14.97
N THR A 268 8.29 -18.03 15.96
CA THR A 268 8.36 -18.77 17.22
C THR A 268 7.98 -17.84 18.36
N VAL A 269 7.11 -18.31 19.27
CA VAL A 269 6.69 -17.59 20.48
C VAL A 269 7.10 -18.42 21.70
N GLY A 270 7.95 -17.87 22.56
CA GLY A 270 8.61 -18.64 23.61
C GLY A 270 9.45 -19.78 23.04
N ASP A 271 9.28 -20.97 23.61
CA ASP A 271 9.91 -22.21 23.15
C ASP A 271 8.94 -23.12 22.36
N ALA A 272 7.80 -22.57 21.93
CA ALA A 272 6.79 -23.34 21.21
C ALA A 272 7.24 -23.73 19.79
N ALA A 273 6.56 -24.72 19.21
CA ALA A 273 6.80 -25.11 17.82
C ALA A 273 6.56 -23.91 16.87
N PRO A 274 7.46 -23.69 15.89
CA PRO A 274 7.35 -22.54 14.99
C PRO A 274 6.15 -22.66 14.04
N SER A 275 5.40 -21.58 13.90
CA SER A 275 4.44 -21.40 12.80
C SER A 275 5.21 -21.10 11.52
N LYS A 276 5.00 -21.88 10.45
CA LYS A 276 5.74 -21.76 9.19
C LYS A 276 4.85 -21.22 8.09
N PHE A 277 5.38 -20.25 7.34
CA PHE A 277 4.66 -19.56 6.29
C PHE A 277 5.50 -19.46 5.02
N LYS A 278 4.80 -19.15 3.93
CA LYS A 278 5.39 -18.91 2.63
C LYS A 278 4.67 -17.74 1.98
N HIS A 279 5.46 -16.86 1.40
CA HIS A 279 5.00 -15.73 0.60
C HIS A 279 5.49 -15.91 -0.84
N ARG A 280 4.58 -15.75 -1.81
CA ARG A 280 4.89 -15.82 -3.25
C ARG A 280 4.69 -14.45 -3.87
N ASP A 281 5.35 -14.22 -4.99
CA ASP A 281 5.06 -13.03 -5.78
C ASP A 281 3.61 -13.03 -6.27
N GLY A 282 2.95 -11.87 -6.24
CA GLY A 282 1.57 -11.66 -6.67
C GLY A 282 0.54 -11.81 -5.55
N GLU A 283 0.97 -12.14 -4.33
CA GLU A 283 0.11 -12.28 -3.16
C GLU A 283 -0.21 -10.94 -2.48
N GLY A 284 0.56 -9.88 -2.76
CA GLY A 284 0.41 -8.56 -2.18
C GLY A 284 0.72 -8.54 -0.69
N TRP A 285 0.10 -7.60 0.05
CA TRP A 285 0.20 -7.62 1.50
C TRP A 285 -0.77 -8.66 2.08
N ARG A 286 -0.27 -9.60 2.88
CA ARG A 286 -1.07 -10.69 3.48
C ARG A 286 -1.02 -10.67 4.99
N ASN A 287 -2.17 -11.00 5.60
CA ASN A 287 -2.28 -11.24 7.03
C ASN A 287 -2.15 -12.74 7.34
N TYR A 288 -1.51 -13.02 8.46
CA TYR A 288 -1.24 -14.34 9.01
C TYR A 288 -1.53 -14.29 10.50
N ASP A 289 -2.27 -15.27 10.99
CA ASP A 289 -2.50 -15.43 12.43
C ASP A 289 -1.47 -16.39 13.01
N VAL A 290 -0.72 -15.93 14.01
CA VAL A 290 0.17 -16.77 14.81
C VAL A 290 -0.48 -16.96 16.17
N ALA A 291 -0.84 -18.20 16.48
CA ALA A 291 -1.42 -18.53 17.78
C ALA A 291 -0.39 -18.34 18.90
N VAL A 292 -0.80 -17.69 19.99
CA VAL A 292 -0.01 -17.67 21.22
C VAL A 292 -0.40 -18.89 22.06
N PRO A 293 0.57 -19.72 22.49
CA PRO A 293 0.32 -20.85 23.39
C PRO A 293 -0.42 -20.40 24.64
N ALA A 294 -1.39 -21.20 25.10
CA ALA A 294 -2.30 -20.81 26.19
C ALA A 294 -1.54 -20.45 27.47
N GLU A 295 -0.46 -21.16 27.76
CA GLU A 295 0.44 -20.98 28.89
C GLU A 295 1.26 -19.68 28.84
N LEU A 296 1.35 -19.02 27.67
CA LEU A 296 2.06 -17.76 27.46
C LEU A 296 1.11 -16.55 27.33
N ARG A 297 -0.20 -16.76 27.24
CA ARG A 297 -1.17 -15.64 27.14
C ARG A 297 -1.17 -14.80 28.41
N GLY A 298 -1.14 -13.48 28.24
CA GLY A 298 -1.01 -12.51 29.33
C GLY A 298 0.40 -12.42 29.94
N LYS A 299 1.37 -13.19 29.43
CA LYS A 299 2.77 -13.15 29.90
C LYS A 299 3.65 -12.37 28.91
N ARG A 300 4.91 -12.19 29.29
CA ARG A 300 5.95 -11.71 28.39
C ARG A 300 6.84 -12.88 27.97
N ALA A 301 7.16 -12.99 26.70
CA ALA A 301 8.02 -14.06 26.19
C ALA A 301 8.73 -13.62 24.90
N PRO A 302 9.79 -14.34 24.49
CA PRO A 302 10.49 -14.00 23.27
C PRO A 302 9.65 -14.30 22.03
N VAL A 303 9.74 -13.43 21.02
CA VAL A 303 9.22 -13.69 19.67
C VAL A 303 10.38 -13.66 18.69
N THR A 304 10.51 -14.73 17.90
CA THR A 304 11.57 -14.89 16.90
C THR A 304 10.98 -15.03 15.51
N VAL A 305 11.49 -14.25 14.55
CA VAL A 305 11.11 -14.30 13.14
C VAL A 305 12.35 -14.62 12.30
N ASP A 306 12.36 -15.82 11.72
CA ASP A 306 13.39 -16.28 10.79
C ASP A 306 12.88 -16.13 9.35
N VAL A 307 13.66 -15.53 8.45
CA VAL A 307 13.28 -15.29 7.04
C VAL A 307 14.40 -15.74 6.10
N TRP A 308 14.05 -16.53 5.08
CA TRP A 308 14.98 -17.07 4.08
C TRP A 308 14.32 -17.29 2.71
N ALA A 309 15.14 -17.49 1.67
CA ALA A 309 14.66 -17.83 0.33
C ALA A 309 15.72 -18.59 -0.47
N LYS A 310 15.35 -19.28 -1.56
CA LYS A 310 16.35 -19.98 -2.40
C LYS A 310 17.40 -19.03 -2.99
N GLY A 311 17.01 -17.79 -3.33
CA GLY A 311 17.90 -16.72 -3.79
C GLY A 311 17.63 -15.40 -3.07
N ALA A 312 18.61 -14.50 -3.03
CA ALA A 312 18.51 -13.22 -2.32
C ALA A 312 18.07 -12.04 -3.20
N LYS A 313 18.22 -12.17 -4.53
CA LYS A 313 17.94 -11.09 -5.48
C LYS A 313 16.46 -10.68 -5.41
N ASP A 314 16.22 -9.38 -5.21
CA ASP A 314 14.89 -8.79 -5.12
C ASP A 314 13.99 -9.46 -4.07
N ARG A 315 14.56 -10.05 -3.01
CA ARG A 315 13.82 -10.70 -1.91
C ARG A 315 13.91 -9.87 -0.64
N GLY A 316 13.42 -8.64 -0.72
CA GLY A 316 13.19 -7.82 0.45
C GLY A 316 11.83 -8.08 1.06
N PHE A 317 11.81 -8.69 2.24
CA PHE A 317 10.60 -9.03 2.96
C PHE A 317 10.30 -7.95 3.99
N CYS A 318 9.05 -7.53 4.08
CA CYS A 318 8.62 -6.59 5.10
C CYS A 318 7.45 -7.19 5.88
N TRP A 319 7.52 -7.11 7.21
CA TRP A 319 6.50 -7.66 8.07
C TRP A 319 6.26 -6.77 9.29
N SER A 320 5.06 -6.84 9.84
CA SER A 320 4.66 -6.20 11.08
C SER A 320 3.83 -7.20 11.88
N ALA A 321 3.90 -7.12 13.19
CA ALA A 321 3.11 -7.98 14.05
C ALA A 321 2.59 -7.20 15.25
N LEU A 322 1.31 -7.41 15.54
CA LEU A 322 0.63 -6.86 16.72
C LEU A 322 0.25 -8.00 17.65
N SER A 323 0.63 -7.88 18.91
CA SER A 323 0.16 -8.77 19.98
C SER A 323 -1.21 -8.30 20.43
N ILE A 324 -2.23 -9.14 20.29
CA ILE A 324 -3.63 -8.74 20.50
C ILE A 324 -4.27 -9.57 21.62
N ALA A 325 -4.82 -8.90 22.63
CA ALA A 325 -5.72 -9.51 23.62
C ALA A 325 -7.18 -9.34 23.20
N ARG A 326 -8.03 -10.34 23.44
CA ARG A 326 -9.48 -10.24 23.23
C ARG A 326 -10.16 -9.40 24.30
#